data_AF-A0A7C0UQK8-F1
#
_entry.id   AF-A0A7C0UQK8-F1
#
_cell.length_a   1.000
_cell.length_b   1.000
_cell.length_c   1.000
_cell.angle_alpha   90.00
_cell.angle_beta   90.00
_cell.angle_gamma   90.00
#
_symmetry.space_group_name_H-M   'P 1'
#
loop_
_entity.id
_entity.type
_entity.pdbx_description
1 polymer ?
#
loop_
_entity_poly.entity_id
_entity_poly.type
_entity_poly.pdbx_seq_one_letter_code
_entity_poly.pdbx_strand_id
1 'polypeptide(L)'
;MNIEWKFNGISILVKCPKCGRWGKLISKGRKSLNNEVKLAIRHVSERSVSIETCSIGVCSEHYEELQEIYELCNSMREKERQRRERIIQLAEL
;
A
#
# COMPACT_ATOMS: atom_id res chain seq x y z
N MET A 1 -16.39 -10.38 4.92
CA MET A 1 -16.06 -9.49 6.06
C MET A 1 -15.57 -8.19 5.46
N ASN A 2 -16.34 -7.10 5.55
CA ASN A 2 -15.99 -5.84 4.86
C ASN A 2 -14.83 -5.17 5.61
N ILE A 3 -13.66 -5.09 4.97
CA ILE A 3 -12.52 -4.33 5.50
C ILE A 3 -12.75 -2.85 5.20
N GLU A 4 -12.67 -2.00 6.23
CA GLU A 4 -12.73 -0.55 6.03
C GLU A 4 -11.40 -0.05 5.44
N TRP A 5 -11.48 0.75 4.38
CA TRP A 5 -10.32 1.35 3.74
C TRP A 5 -10.61 2.78 3.25
N LYS A 6 -9.55 3.56 3.04
CA LYS A 6 -9.59 4.96 2.56
C LYS A 6 -8.45 5.20 1.59
N PHE A 7 -8.74 5.70 0.40
CA PHE A 7 -7.76 6.06 -0.62
C PHE A 7 -7.59 7.58 -0.70
N ASN A 8 -6.35 8.07 -0.74
CA ASN A 8 -6.05 9.50 -0.81
C ASN A 8 -5.45 9.95 -2.15
N GLY A 9 -5.61 9.16 -3.21
CA GLY A 9 -5.04 9.43 -4.54
C GLY A 9 -3.66 8.81 -4.79
N ILE A 10 -2.89 8.50 -3.73
CA ILE A 10 -1.50 7.99 -3.85
C ILE A 10 -1.24 6.77 -2.96
N SER A 11 -1.97 6.68 -1.85
CA SER A 11 -1.85 5.60 -0.87
C SER A 11 -3.22 5.19 -0.37
N ILE A 12 -3.30 3.94 0.08
CA ILE A 12 -4.48 3.41 0.77
C ILE A 12 -4.15 3.22 2.25
N LEU A 13 -5.06 3.72 3.08
CA LEU A 13 -5.15 3.40 4.49
C LEU A 13 -6.18 2.29 4.67
N VAL A 14 -5.83 1.25 5.39
CA VAL A 14 -6.67 0.10 5.67
C VAL A 14 -6.81 -0.02 7.17
N LYS A 15 -8.03 -0.24 7.66
CA LYS A 15 -8.30 -0.57 9.05
C LYS A 15 -7.97 -2.04 9.25
N CYS A 16 -6.99 -2.32 10.11
CA CYS A 16 -6.56 -3.69 10.36
C CYS A 16 -7.68 -4.49 11.04
N PRO A 17 -8.11 -5.64 10.50
CA PRO A 17 -9.14 -6.46 11.12
C PRO A 17 -8.67 -7.13 12.41
N LYS A 18 -7.36 -7.27 12.63
CA LYS A 18 -6.80 -7.85 13.87
C LYS A 18 -6.77 -6.86 15.04
N CYS A 19 -6.30 -5.64 14.80
CA CYS A 19 -6.07 -4.66 15.88
C CYS A 19 -6.98 -3.44 15.83
N GLY A 20 -7.84 -3.31 14.81
CA GLY A 20 -8.77 -2.19 14.61
C GLY A 20 -8.11 -0.85 14.22
N ARG A 21 -6.78 -0.76 14.20
CA ARG A 21 -6.05 0.46 13.89
C ARG A 21 -5.97 0.71 12.39
N TRP A 22 -5.96 1.98 11.99
CA TRP A 22 -5.67 2.37 10.62
C TRP A 22 -4.16 2.28 10.35
N GLY A 23 -3.79 1.90 9.13
CA GLY A 23 -2.41 1.89 8.69
C GLY A 23 -2.30 1.87 7.17
N LYS A 24 -1.11 2.15 6.64
CA LYS A 24 -0.84 2.13 5.20
C LYS A 24 -0.66 0.69 4.74
N LEU A 25 -1.34 0.32 3.65
CA LEU A 25 -1.08 -0.95 2.98
C LEU A 25 0.29 -0.88 2.28
N ILE A 26 1.14 -1.86 2.54
CA ILE A 26 2.48 -1.99 1.98
C ILE A 26 2.70 -3.42 1.49
N SER A 27 3.63 -3.61 0.54
CA SER A 27 4.12 -4.96 0.24
C SER A 27 5.15 -5.40 1.28
N LYS A 28 5.03 -6.64 1.74
CA LYS A 28 5.94 -7.30 2.67
C LYS A 28 6.89 -8.21 1.89
N GLY A 29 7.80 -7.61 1.14
CA GLY A 29 8.92 -8.31 0.48
C GLY A 29 8.59 -9.01 -0.84
N ARG A 30 9.63 -9.65 -1.41
CA ARG A 30 9.69 -10.12 -2.81
C ARG A 30 8.47 -10.94 -3.22
N LYS A 31 7.98 -10.67 -4.44
CA LYS A 31 7.12 -11.58 -5.20
C LYS A 31 7.61 -13.00 -4.99
N SER A 32 6.75 -13.88 -4.48
CA SER A 32 7.09 -15.30 -4.43
C SER A 32 7.35 -15.81 -5.86
N LEU A 33 7.93 -17.00 -6.00
CA LEU A 33 8.07 -17.69 -7.29
C LEU A 33 6.73 -17.79 -8.07
N ASN A 34 5.59 -17.63 -7.38
CA ASN A 34 4.25 -17.65 -7.95
C ASN A 34 3.68 -16.24 -8.23
N ASN A 35 4.51 -15.20 -8.33
CA ASN A 35 4.10 -13.81 -8.58
C ASN A 35 3.20 -13.19 -7.49
N GLU A 36 3.06 -13.85 -6.34
CA GLU A 36 2.11 -13.48 -5.30
C GLU A 36 2.65 -12.32 -4.45
N VAL A 37 1.86 -11.24 -4.32
CA VAL A 37 2.22 -10.04 -3.56
C VAL A 37 1.77 -10.23 -2.12
N LYS A 38 2.72 -10.47 -1.21
CA LYS A 38 2.42 -10.47 0.22
C LYS A 38 2.17 -9.04 0.69
N LEU A 39 0.96 -8.73 1.15
CA LEU A 39 0.59 -7.42 1.67
C LEU A 39 0.65 -7.38 3.20
N ALA A 40 0.92 -6.20 3.75
CA ALA A 40 0.90 -5.93 5.19
C ALA A 40 0.35 -4.53 5.48
N ILE A 41 -0.16 -4.31 6.69
CA ILE A 41 -0.56 -2.98 7.15
C ILE A 41 0.54 -2.43 8.06
N ARG A 42 1.13 -1.32 7.61
CA ARG A 42 2.04 -0.52 8.40
C ARG A 42 1.26 0.53 9.19
N HIS A 43 1.23 0.39 10.50
CA HIS A 43 0.62 1.40 11.36
C HIS A 43 1.52 2.62 11.45
N VAL A 44 0.91 3.80 11.36
CA VAL A 44 1.59 5.07 11.64
C VAL A 44 1.36 5.33 13.13
N SER A 45 2.36 5.04 13.97
CA SER A 45 2.31 5.50 15.36
C SER A 45 2.57 7.00 15.37
N GLU A 46 1.74 7.77 16.08
CA GLU A 46 1.94 9.21 16.29
C GLU A 46 3.06 9.51 17.30
N ARG A 47 3.58 8.50 18.04
CA ARG A 47 4.46 8.74 19.21
C ARG A 47 5.66 7.81 19.38
N SER A 48 5.97 6.90 18.45
CA SER A 48 6.95 5.84 18.73
C SER A 48 8.06 5.74 17.69
N VAL A 49 9.29 5.64 18.19
CA VAL A 49 10.54 5.29 17.48
C VAL A 49 10.46 3.90 16.80
N SER A 50 9.37 3.13 17.01
CA SER A 50 9.12 1.79 16.48
C SER A 50 7.98 1.76 15.47
N ILE A 51 8.27 1.30 14.25
CA ILE A 51 7.27 1.02 13.21
C ILE A 51 6.59 -0.31 13.54
N GLU A 52 5.33 -0.28 13.96
CA GLU A 52 4.52 -1.49 14.12
C GLU A 52 3.91 -1.91 12.77
N THR A 53 4.13 -3.17 12.39
CA THR A 53 3.50 -3.76 11.20
C THR A 53 2.59 -4.89 11.62
N CYS A 54 1.29 -4.75 11.35
CA CYS A 54 0.40 -5.88 11.41
C CYS A 54 0.55 -6.64 10.10
N SER A 55 1.19 -7.81 10.20
CA SER A 55 1.11 -8.82 9.16
C SER A 55 -0.33 -9.33 9.18
N ILE A 56 -1.17 -8.70 8.36
CA ILE A 56 -2.32 -9.42 7.87
C ILE A 56 -1.73 -10.53 7.03
N GLY A 57 -2.04 -11.78 7.36
CA GLY A 57 -1.84 -12.88 6.42
C GLY A 57 -2.83 -12.65 5.30
N VAL A 58 -2.57 -11.67 4.45
CA VAL A 58 -3.25 -11.53 3.17
C VAL A 58 -2.63 -12.63 2.32
N CYS A 59 -3.03 -13.88 2.58
CA CYS A 59 -3.13 -14.82 1.48
C CYS A 59 -4.06 -14.11 0.51
N SER A 60 -3.60 -13.87 -0.72
CA SER A 60 -4.36 -13.23 -1.81
C SER A 60 -5.79 -13.77 -1.87
N GLU A 61 -5.93 -15.06 -1.55
CA GLU A 61 -7.17 -15.83 -1.42
C GLU A 61 -8.24 -15.25 -0.48
N HIS A 62 -7.89 -14.41 0.51
CA HIS A 62 -8.85 -13.92 1.50
C HIS A 62 -9.28 -12.46 1.29
N TYR A 63 -8.53 -11.67 0.50
CA TYR A 63 -8.79 -10.24 0.30
C TYR A 63 -8.29 -9.73 -1.07
N GLU A 64 -8.80 -10.29 -2.17
CA GLU A 64 -8.50 -9.88 -3.55
C GLU A 64 -8.70 -8.36 -3.77
N GLU A 65 -9.75 -7.78 -3.19
CA GLU A 65 -10.04 -6.34 -3.27
C GLU A 65 -8.87 -5.47 -2.77
N LEU A 66 -8.15 -5.91 -1.72
CA LEU A 66 -7.00 -5.15 -1.21
C LEU A 66 -5.81 -5.20 -2.17
N GLN A 67 -5.67 -6.29 -2.92
CA GLN A 67 -4.64 -6.39 -3.96
C GLN A 67 -4.96 -5.45 -5.12
N GLU A 68 -6.20 -5.44 -5.60
CA GLU A 68 -6.63 -4.53 -6.67
C GLU A 68 -6.37 -3.07 -6.30
N ILE A 69 -6.74 -2.66 -5.08
CA ILE A 69 -6.52 -1.28 -4.64
C ILE A 69 -5.02 -0.99 -4.47
N TYR A 70 -4.23 -1.96 -4.01
CA TYR A 70 -2.78 -1.80 -3.95
C TYR A 70 -2.16 -1.56 -5.34
N GLU A 71 -2.57 -2.35 -6.34
CA GLU A 71 -2.12 -2.22 -7.72
C GLU A 71 -2.55 -0.88 -8.34
N LEU A 72 -3.79 -0.44 -8.07
CA LEU A 72 -4.27 0.88 -8.46
C LEU A 72 -3.41 2.00 -7.87
N CYS A 73 -3.11 1.93 -6.57
CA CYS A 73 -2.21 2.88 -5.91
C CYS A 73 -0.83 2.89 -6.57
N ASN A 74 -0.33 1.72 -6.98
CA ASN A 74 0.97 1.60 -7.61
C ASN A 74 1.02 2.25 -8.99
N SER A 75 -0.01 2.03 -9.80
CA SER A 75 -0.17 2.67 -11.11
C SER A 75 -0.24 4.20 -10.98
N MET A 76 -0.97 4.71 -9.99
CA MET A 76 -1.07 6.16 -9.74
C MET A 76 0.26 6.76 -9.30
N ARG A 77 1.01 6.07 -8.43
CA ARG A 77 2.37 6.49 -8.03
C ARG A 77 3.33 6.54 -9.22
N GLU A 78 3.25 5.56 -10.11
CA GLU A 78 4.09 5.51 -11.31
C GLU A 78 3.75 6.65 -12.28
N LYS A 79 2.47 6.94 -12.50
CA LYS A 79 2.04 8.10 -13.31
C LYS A 79 2.54 9.43 -12.73
N GLU A 80 2.45 9.59 -11.41
CA GLU A 80 2.94 10.79 -10.72
C GLU A 80 4.47 10.91 -10.82
N ARG A 81 5.21 9.80 -10.73
CA ARG A 81 6.65 9.76 -10.97
C ARG A 81 7.00 10.21 -12.38
N GLN A 82 6.36 9.63 -13.39
CA GLN A 82 6.57 10.00 -14.80
C GLN A 82 6.21 11.47 -15.07
N ARG A 83 5.16 12.00 -14.44
CA ARG A 83 4.79 13.41 -14.56
C ARG A 83 5.90 14.33 -14.03
N ARG A 84 6.49 13.99 -12.88
CA ARG A 84 7.60 14.75 -12.29
C ARG A 84 8.86 14.69 -13.14
N GLU A 85 9.20 13.51 -13.65
CA GLU A 85 10.36 13.33 -14.55
C GLU A 85 10.21 14.18 -15.82
N ARG A 86 9.01 14.25 -16.42
CA ARG A 86 8.75 15.13 -17.57
C ARG A 86 8.87 16.61 -17.25
N ILE A 87 8.42 17.06 -16.08
CA ILE A 87 8.54 18.47 -15.66
C ILE A 87 10.02 18.85 -15.50
N ILE A 88 10.83 17.97 -14.90
CA ILE A 88 12.27 18.20 -14.73
C ILE A 88 12.95 18.30 -16.10
N GLN A 89 12.67 17.37 -17.02
CA GLN A 89 13.22 17.41 -18.39
C GLN A 89 12.84 18.67 -19.16
N LEU A 90 11.63 19.18 -18.98
CA LEU A 90 11.18 20.44 -19.60
C LEU A 90 11.82 21.67 -18.95
N ALA A 91 12.24 21.59 -17.69
CA ALA A 91 12.90 22.67 -16.97
C ALA A 91 14.42 22.73 -17.23
N GLU A 92 15.00 21.67 -17.80
CA GLU A 92 16.41 21.58 -18.22
C GLU A 92 16.65 21.96 -19.70
N LEU A 93 15.59 22.29 -20.45
CA LEU A 93 15.59 22.81 -21.83
C LEU A 93 15.46 24.34 -21.84
#